data_AF-A0A1S8MHN3-F1
#
_entry.id   AF-A0A1S8MHN3-F1
#
_cell.length_a   1.000
_cell.length_b   1.000
_cell.length_c   1.000
_cell.angle_alpha   90.00
_cell.angle_beta   90.00
_cell.angle_gamma   90.00
#
_symmetry.space_group_name_H-M   'P 1'
#
loop_
_entity.id
_entity.type
_entity.pdbx_description
1 polymer ?
#
loop_
_entity_poly.entity_id
_entity_poly.type
_entity_poly.pdbx_seq_one_letter_code
_entity_poly.pdbx_strand_id
1 'polypeptide(L)'
;MQQIKYDIKCETSSLEKEFYKESYVLLEGAIIETISILDIIRKYKVNDECEDPIEHCKARIKSAKSMKEKLKRKNLPVNIESALKETHDAAGIRVICRFLDDIYWIVGQA
;
A
#
# COMPACT_ATOMS: atom_id res chain seq x y z
N MET A 1 -2.19 15.16 16.78
CA MET A 1 -0.91 15.41 16.06
C MET A 1 -0.47 14.22 15.17
N GLN A 2 -1.38 13.37 14.65
CA GLN A 2 -1.01 12.11 13.98
C GLN A 2 -1.26 12.07 12.45
N GLN A 3 -1.81 13.13 11.84
CA GLN A 3 -2.22 13.11 10.42
C GLN A 3 -1.04 13.13 9.42
N ILE A 4 0.16 13.58 9.82
CA ILE A 4 1.26 13.88 8.89
C ILE A 4 2.06 12.61 8.49
N LYS A 5 2.06 11.57 9.33
CA LYS A 5 2.92 10.38 9.13
C LYS A 5 2.41 9.42 8.05
N TYR A 6 1.14 9.50 7.70
CA TYR A 6 0.50 8.65 6.71
C TYR A 6 -0.05 9.53 5.58
N ASP A 7 0.76 9.75 4.54
CA ASP A 7 0.34 10.45 3.32
C ASP A 7 -0.44 9.45 2.46
N ILE A 8 -1.72 9.27 2.80
CA ILE A 8 -2.65 8.42 2.06
C ILE A 8 -3.13 9.20 0.83
N LYS A 9 -2.36 9.12 -0.26
CA LYS A 9 -2.79 9.62 -1.57
C LYS A 9 -3.55 8.53 -2.34
N CYS A 10 -4.75 8.21 -1.87
CA CYS A 10 -5.75 7.60 -2.73
C CYS A 10 -6.49 8.71 -3.49
N GLU A 11 -5.77 9.42 -4.37
CA GLU A 11 -6.40 10.34 -5.32
C GLU A 11 -7.33 9.52 -6.22
N THR A 12 -8.61 9.61 -5.91
CA THR A 12 -9.64 8.80 -6.52
C THR A 12 -10.06 9.45 -7.83
N SER A 13 -9.52 9.01 -8.95
CA SER A 13 -10.05 9.40 -10.26
C SER A 13 -11.18 8.45 -10.67
N SER A 14 -12.14 8.99 -11.45
CA SER A 14 -13.27 8.24 -12.00
C SER A 14 -12.82 7.02 -12.82
N LEU A 15 -11.65 7.08 -13.44
CA LEU A 15 -11.10 6.03 -14.31
C LEU A 15 -10.66 4.78 -13.53
N GLU A 16 -10.14 4.93 -12.32
CA GLU A 16 -9.72 3.82 -11.46
C GLU A 16 -10.94 3.05 -10.96
N LYS A 17 -11.99 3.77 -10.56
CA LYS A 17 -13.26 3.17 -10.16
C LYS A 17 -13.92 2.43 -11.31
N GLU A 18 -13.85 2.96 -12.53
CA GLU A 18 -14.37 2.27 -13.72
C GLU A 18 -13.59 0.97 -14.01
N PHE A 19 -12.26 1.01 -13.88
CA PHE A 19 -11.43 -0.16 -14.16
C PHE A 19 -11.53 -1.24 -13.08
N TYR A 20 -11.35 -0.89 -11.80
CA TYR A 20 -11.34 -1.87 -10.70
C TYR A 20 -12.74 -2.20 -10.16
N LYS A 21 -13.76 -1.40 -10.50
CA LYS A 21 -15.15 -1.57 -10.06
C LYS A 21 -15.25 -1.73 -8.53
N GLU A 22 -16.02 -2.70 -8.06
CA GLU A 22 -16.22 -3.01 -6.63
C GLU A 22 -14.92 -3.39 -5.92
N SER A 23 -13.96 -4.00 -6.65
CA SER A 23 -12.65 -4.35 -6.10
C SER A 23 -11.82 -3.14 -5.69
N TYR A 24 -12.15 -1.93 -6.17
CA TYR A 24 -11.51 -0.70 -5.70
C TYR A 24 -11.67 -0.54 -4.17
N VAL A 25 -12.88 -0.79 -3.65
CA VAL A 25 -13.16 -0.69 -2.21
C VAL A 25 -12.37 -1.74 -1.43
N LEU A 26 -12.21 -2.94 -1.99
CA LEU A 26 -11.39 -4.00 -1.39
C LEU A 26 -9.91 -3.61 -1.33
N LEU A 27 -9.38 -3.02 -2.41
CA LEU A 27 -7.99 -2.54 -2.46
C LEU A 27 -7.75 -1.42 -1.45
N GLU A 28 -8.70 -0.50 -1.30
CA GLU A 28 -8.66 0.56 -0.29
C GLU A 28 -8.73 -0.01 1.13
N GLY A 29 -9.62 -0.96 1.38
CA GLY A 29 -9.72 -1.67 2.65
C GLY A 29 -8.42 -2.37 3.04
N ALA A 30 -7.81 -3.10 2.09
CA ALA A 30 -6.51 -3.77 2.32
C ALA A 30 -5.40 -2.77 2.67
N ILE A 31 -5.39 -1.59 2.05
CA ILE A 31 -4.44 -0.52 2.40
C ILE A 31 -4.67 -0.04 3.83
N ILE A 32 -5.93 0.24 4.20
CA ILE A 32 -6.29 0.74 5.54
C ILE A 32 -5.91 -0.27 6.63
N GLU A 33 -6.21 -1.55 6.41
CA GLU A 33 -5.89 -2.63 7.33
C GLU A 33 -4.37 -2.74 7.53
N THR A 34 -3.61 -2.79 6.43
CA THR A 34 -2.15 -2.91 6.51
C THR A 34 -1.52 -1.70 7.20
N ILE A 35 -2.01 -0.48 6.93
CA ILE A 35 -1.58 0.73 7.64
C ILE A 35 -1.88 0.63 9.14
N SER A 36 -3.04 0.10 9.50
CA SER A 36 -3.43 -0.07 10.90
C SER A 36 -2.51 -1.07 11.62
N ILE A 37 -2.15 -2.17 10.97
CA ILE A 37 -1.16 -3.13 11.48
C ILE A 37 0.21 -2.46 11.68
N LEU A 38 0.68 -1.70 10.69
CA LEU A 38 1.95 -0.96 10.79
C LEU A 38 1.94 0.05 11.95
N ASP A 39 0.82 0.73 12.18
CA ASP A 39 0.67 1.68 13.29
C ASP A 39 0.72 0.98 14.66
N ILE A 40 0.17 -0.24 14.75
CA ILE A 40 0.26 -1.07 15.96
C ILE A 40 1.70 -1.53 16.20
N ILE A 41 2.38 -2.08 15.19
CA ILE A 41 3.79 -2.51 15.25
C ILE A 41 4.68 -1.37 15.74
N ARG A 42 4.48 -0.18 15.17
CA ARG A 42 5.17 1.04 15.56
C ARG A 42 4.94 1.39 17.03
N LYS A 43 3.69 1.35 17.51
CA LYS A 43 3.34 1.65 18.90
C LYS A 43 3.99 0.68 19.87
N TYR A 44 4.06 -0.62 19.53
CA TYR A 44 4.77 -1.61 20.34
C TYR A 44 6.26 -1.27 20.48
N LYS A 45 6.93 -0.96 19.37
CA LYS A 45 8.36 -0.59 19.42
C LYS A 45 8.62 0.64 20.28
N VAL A 46 7.81 1.69 20.13
CA VAL A 46 7.94 2.90 20.95
C VAL A 46 7.63 2.64 22.42
N ASN A 47 6.70 1.73 22.73
CA ASN A 47 6.39 1.34 24.10
C ASN A 47 7.53 0.58 24.77
N ASP A 48 8.31 -0.18 24.00
CA ASP A 48 9.53 -0.87 24.48
C ASP A 48 10.75 0.08 24.57
N GLU A 49 10.51 1.37 24.79
CA GLU A 49 11.51 2.45 24.90
C GLU A 49 12.45 2.59 23.68
N CYS A 50 12.09 2.00 22.54
CA CYS A 50 12.86 2.16 21.30
C CYS A 50 12.39 3.37 20.49
N GLU A 51 13.23 3.81 19.55
CA GLU A 51 12.83 4.83 18.59
C GLU A 51 11.75 4.32 17.63
N ASP A 52 10.94 5.27 17.15
CA ASP A 52 9.89 5.05 16.17
C ASP A 52 10.49 4.65 14.81
N PRO A 53 10.27 3.41 14.33
CA PRO A 53 10.97 2.86 13.17
C PRO A 53 10.47 3.41 11.84
N ILE A 54 9.25 3.97 11.81
CA ILE A 54 8.59 4.43 10.59
C ILE A 54 8.66 5.95 10.57
N GLU A 55 9.36 6.55 9.61
CA GLU A 55 9.35 8.01 9.41
C GLU A 55 8.04 8.47 8.78
N HIS A 56 7.62 7.84 7.69
CA HIS A 56 6.31 8.05 7.07
C HIS A 56 5.93 6.90 6.16
N CYS A 57 4.63 6.77 5.87
CA CYS A 57 4.09 5.79 4.93
C CYS A 57 3.37 6.50 3.78
N LYS A 58 3.49 5.94 2.58
CA LYS A 58 2.72 6.34 1.39
C LYS A 58 1.97 5.15 0.85
N ALA A 59 0.66 5.31 0.63
CA ALA A 59 -0.14 4.27 0.00
C ALA A 59 -0.71 4.77 -1.33
N ARG A 60 -0.91 3.84 -2.26
CA ARG A 60 -1.58 4.12 -3.53
C ARG A 60 -2.25 2.87 -4.08
N ILE A 61 -3.32 3.10 -4.84
CA ILE A 61 -3.85 2.13 -5.79
C ILE A 61 -3.24 2.45 -7.16
N LYS A 62 -2.77 1.44 -7.89
CA LYS A 62 -2.13 1.63 -9.19
C LYS A 62 -3.14 2.17 -10.20
N SER A 63 -2.81 3.25 -10.89
CA SER A 63 -3.73 3.85 -11.88
C SER A 63 -4.15 2.87 -12.97
N ALA A 64 -5.37 3.02 -13.47
CA ALA A 64 -5.94 2.14 -14.49
C ALA A 64 -5.05 2.08 -15.73
N LYS A 65 -4.53 3.24 -16.19
CA LYS A 65 -3.61 3.33 -17.33
C LYS A 65 -2.35 2.49 -17.12
N SER A 66 -1.68 2.67 -15.97
CA SER A 66 -0.45 1.94 -15.65
C SER A 66 -0.69 0.44 -15.50
N MET A 67 -1.86 0.05 -14.98
CA MET A 67 -2.23 -1.36 -14.86
C MET A 67 -2.45 -2.00 -16.24
N LYS A 68 -3.21 -1.34 -17.12
CA LYS A 68 -3.43 -1.79 -18.51
C LYS A 68 -2.11 -1.95 -19.27
N GLU A 69 -1.19 -1.00 -19.13
CA GLU A 69 0.15 -1.08 -19.72
C GLU A 69 0.98 -2.25 -19.15
N LYS A 70 0.90 -2.48 -17.85
CA LYS A 70 1.59 -3.60 -17.19
C LYS A 70 1.08 -4.96 -17.67
N LEU A 71 -0.24 -5.12 -17.79
CA LEU A 71 -0.86 -6.35 -18.30
C LEU A 71 -0.45 -6.61 -19.75
N LYS A 72 -0.49 -5.57 -20.60
CA LYS A 72 -0.01 -5.67 -21.99
C LYS A 72 1.46 -6.09 -22.07
N ARG A 73 2.34 -5.49 -21.26
CA ARG A 73 3.76 -5.86 -21.21
C ARG A 73 4.00 -7.30 -20.75
N LYS A 74 3.12 -7.83 -19.89
CA LYS A 74 3.14 -9.22 -19.43
C LYS A 74 2.40 -10.19 -20.37
N ASN A 75 1.86 -9.71 -21.49
CA ASN A 75 1.02 -10.48 -22.40
C ASN A 75 -0.21 -11.13 -21.73
N LEU A 76 -0.80 -10.42 -20.75
CA LEU A 76 -1.97 -10.84 -20.01
C LEU A 76 -3.25 -10.15 -20.53
N PRO A 77 -4.43 -10.78 -20.39
CA PRO A 77 -5.70 -10.14 -20.69
C PRO A 77 -5.88 -8.83 -19.91
N VAL A 78 -6.37 -7.79 -20.59
CA VAL A 78 -6.61 -6.48 -19.96
C VAL A 78 -7.98 -6.49 -19.28
N ASN A 79 -8.08 -7.19 -18.16
CA ASN A 79 -9.29 -7.30 -17.35
C ASN A 79 -8.96 -7.26 -15.84
N ILE A 80 -10.01 -7.14 -15.02
CA ILE A 80 -9.89 -7.03 -13.55
C ILE A 80 -9.28 -8.29 -12.95
N GLU A 81 -9.71 -9.46 -13.44
CA GLU A 81 -9.21 -10.73 -12.93
C GLU A 81 -7.69 -10.84 -13.08
N SER A 82 -7.16 -10.53 -14.25
CA SER A 82 -5.72 -10.52 -14.50
C SER A 82 -5.03 -9.43 -13.68
N ALA A 83 -5.65 -8.27 -13.49
CA ALA A 83 -5.10 -7.20 -12.67
C ALA A 83 -4.95 -7.61 -11.20
N LEU A 84 -5.90 -8.36 -10.64
CA LEU A 84 -5.92 -8.73 -9.22
C LEU A 84 -5.21 -10.05 -8.92
N LYS A 85 -5.27 -11.04 -9.81
CA LYS A 85 -4.68 -12.37 -9.59
C LYS A 85 -3.24 -12.49 -10.11
N GLU A 86 -2.94 -11.87 -11.25
CA GLU A 86 -1.64 -12.03 -11.94
C GLU A 86 -0.67 -10.86 -11.67
N THR A 87 -1.13 -9.88 -10.89
CA THR A 87 -0.28 -8.77 -10.43
C THR A 87 -0.40 -8.58 -8.92
N HIS A 88 0.74 -8.25 -8.29
CA HIS A 88 0.85 -8.08 -6.84
C HIS A 88 1.05 -6.61 -6.43
N ASP A 89 0.82 -5.66 -7.32
CA ASP A 89 1.03 -4.23 -7.07
C ASP A 89 -0.19 -3.38 -7.43
N ALA A 90 -1.39 -3.97 -7.34
CA ALA A 90 -2.65 -3.25 -7.52
C ALA A 90 -2.89 -2.25 -6.39
N ALA A 91 -2.69 -2.68 -5.15
CA ALA A 91 -2.54 -1.84 -3.97
C ALA A 91 -1.09 -1.92 -3.47
N GLY A 92 -0.49 -0.81 -3.09
CA GLY A 92 0.88 -0.79 -2.61
C GLY A 92 1.11 0.25 -1.53
N ILE A 93 1.82 -0.15 -0.49
CA ILE A 93 2.28 0.72 0.60
C ILE A 93 3.81 0.79 0.54
N ARG A 94 4.32 2.01 0.66
CA ARG A 94 5.74 2.30 0.83
C ARG A 94 5.95 2.79 2.24
N VAL A 95 6.70 2.03 3.02
CA VAL A 95 7.15 2.40 4.36
C VAL A 95 8.52 3.03 4.22
N ILE A 96 8.69 4.23 4.79
CA ILE A 96 9.96 4.94 4.84
C ILE A 96 10.44 4.85 6.29
N CYS A 97 11.60 4.23 6.49
CA CYS A 97 12.22 4.05 7.80
C CYS A 97 13.35 5.04 8.02
N ARG A 98 13.69 5.30 9.29
CA ARG A 98 14.77 6.23 9.66
C ARG A 98 16.15 5.59 9.49
N PHE A 99 16.28 4.32 9.88
CA PHE A 99 17.53 3.57 9.80
C PHE A 99 17.38 2.26 9.02
N LEU A 100 18.52 1.69 8.61
CA LEU A 100 18.56 0.41 7.89
C LEU A 100 18.03 -0.75 8.75
N ASP A 101 18.40 -0.78 10.03
CA ASP A 101 18.00 -1.84 10.95
C ASP A 101 16.47 -1.87 11.18
N ASP A 102 15.81 -0.72 11.09
CA ASP A 102 14.35 -0.63 11.16
C ASP A 102 13.67 -1.33 9.99
N ILE A 103 14.28 -1.35 8.80
CA ILE A 103 13.74 -2.04 7.64
C ILE A 103 13.67 -3.54 7.94
N TYR A 104 14.78 -4.12 8.38
CA TYR A 104 14.84 -5.55 8.71
C TYR A 104 13.95 -5.91 9.88
N TRP A 105 13.88 -5.04 10.90
CA TRP A 105 13.01 -5.26 12.04
C TRP A 105 11.53 -5.28 11.63
N ILE A 106 11.06 -4.29 10.83
CA ILE A 106 9.67 -4.24 10.35
C ILE A 106 9.34 -5.46 9.48
N VAL A 107 10.23 -5.85 8.57
CA VAL A 107 10.01 -7.05 7.73
C VAL A 107 9.90 -8.31 8.59
N GLY A 108 10.57 -8.38 9.74
CA GLY A 108 10.44 -9.50 10.68
C GLY A 108 9.14 -9.49 11.51
N GLN A 109 8.34 -8.42 11.46
CA GLN A 109 7.05 -8.34 12.17
C GLN A 109 5.82 -8.62 11.28
N ALA A 110 6.02 -8.71 9.96
CA ALA A 110 4.96 -8.88 8.95
C ALA A 110 5.01 -10.26 8.30
#